data_AF-A0A398D2H5-F1
#
_entry.id   AF-A0A398D2H5-F1
#
_cell.length_a   1.000
_cell.length_b   1.000
_cell.length_c   1.000
_cell.angle_alpha   90.00
_cell.angle_beta   90.00
_cell.angle_gamma   90.00
#
_symmetry.space_group_name_H-M   'P 1'
#
loop_
_entity.id
_entity.type
_entity.pdbx_description
1 polymer ?
#
loop_
_entity_poly.entity_id
_entity_poly.type
_entity_poly.pdbx_seq_one_letter_code
_entity_poly.pdbx_strand_id
1 'polypeptide(L)'
;MTTDRTEFRLVAGALAAPQHLEKLQKLGMSSSLFEDGDLKAVFDAFQWYCSNHNGEGGKIDLPLFTAYLTEERHVTPAIATLVDKLTDAGGEDMATLVEMLDRLKTRAARRKLRTISDSIN
;
A
#
# COMPACT_ATOMS: atom_id res chain seq x y z
N MET A 1 -11.12 -5.87 -13.02
CA MET A 1 -9.66 -5.88 -12.94
C MET A 1 -9.26 -6.91 -11.89
N THR A 2 -8.32 -7.81 -12.19
CA THR A 2 -7.76 -8.74 -11.19
C THR A 2 -6.63 -8.04 -10.47
N THR A 3 -6.85 -7.61 -9.23
CA THR A 3 -5.82 -7.05 -8.36
C THR A 3 -4.65 -8.03 -8.24
N ASP A 4 -3.42 -7.54 -8.43
CA ASP A 4 -2.23 -8.37 -8.28
C ASP A 4 -2.09 -8.82 -6.82
N ARG A 5 -1.99 -10.14 -6.62
CA ARG A 5 -1.93 -10.74 -5.28
C ARG A 5 -0.74 -10.23 -4.47
N THR A 6 0.37 -9.85 -5.11
CA THR A 6 1.57 -9.32 -4.46
C THR A 6 1.36 -7.88 -4.02
N GLU A 7 0.76 -7.05 -4.88
CA GLU A 7 0.39 -5.66 -4.52
C GLU A 7 -0.57 -5.64 -3.34
N PHE A 8 -1.62 -6.47 -3.42
CA PHE A 8 -2.62 -6.60 -2.36
C PHE A 8 -1.98 -7.03 -1.03
N ARG A 9 -1.14 -8.07 -1.05
CA ARG A 9 -0.47 -8.60 0.16
C ARG A 9 0.51 -7.59 0.77
N LEU A 10 1.26 -6.86 -0.06
CA LEU A 10 2.18 -5.85 0.44
C LEU A 10 1.44 -4.69 1.11
N VAL A 11 0.34 -4.22 0.52
CA VAL A 11 -0.50 -3.18 1.14
C VAL A 11 -1.15 -3.71 2.43
N ALA A 12 -1.71 -4.92 2.41
CA ALA A 12 -2.30 -5.56 3.58
C ALA A 12 -1.31 -5.66 4.76
N GLY A 13 -0.09 -6.11 4.52
CA GLY A 13 0.93 -6.19 5.56
C GLY A 13 1.40 -4.82 6.08
N ALA A 14 1.46 -3.80 5.21
CA ALA A 14 1.77 -2.43 5.63
C ALA A 14 0.66 -1.84 6.52
N LEU A 15 -0.61 -2.14 6.22
CA LEU A 15 -1.75 -1.76 7.06
C LEU A 15 -1.71 -2.51 8.39
N ALA A 16 -1.54 -3.84 8.38
CA ALA A 16 -1.53 -4.67 9.59
C ALA A 16 -0.36 -4.37 10.54
N ALA A 17 0.77 -3.87 10.01
CA ALA A 17 1.93 -3.47 10.80
C ALA A 17 2.39 -2.05 10.43
N PRO A 18 1.66 -1.00 10.85
CA PRO A 18 1.98 0.38 10.50
C PRO A 18 3.40 0.80 10.96
N GLN A 19 3.91 0.20 12.04
CA GLN A 19 5.27 0.39 12.53
C GLN A 19 6.36 -0.04 11.52
N HIS A 20 6.02 -0.86 10.52
CA HIS A 20 6.92 -1.28 9.46
C HIS A 20 6.88 -0.34 8.25
N LEU A 21 5.89 0.55 8.15
CA LEU A 21 5.71 1.44 7.00
C LEU A 21 6.95 2.29 6.74
N GLU A 22 7.50 2.94 7.77
CA GLU A 22 8.69 3.80 7.62
C GLU A 22 9.89 2.99 7.09
N LYS A 23 10.05 1.76 7.57
CA LYS A 23 11.12 0.86 7.12
C LYS A 23 10.89 0.41 5.67
N LEU A 24 9.66 0.04 5.30
CA LEU A 24 9.31 -0.34 3.93
C LEU A 24 9.50 0.84 2.95
N GLN A 25 9.13 2.05 3.34
CA GLN A 25 9.38 3.27 2.56
C GLN A 25 10.86 3.52 2.33
N LYS A 26 11.70 3.39 3.38
CA LYS A 26 13.18 3.46 3.26
C LYS A 26 13.75 2.41 2.31
N LEU A 27 13.09 1.26 2.18
CA LEU A 27 13.47 0.17 1.25
C LEU A 27 12.92 0.37 -0.18
N GLY A 28 12.18 1.46 -0.41
CA GLY A 28 11.69 1.87 -1.72
C GLY A 28 10.19 1.62 -1.95
N MET A 29 9.42 1.27 -0.92
CA MET A 29 7.96 1.18 -1.05
C MET A 29 7.37 2.57 -1.30
N SER A 30 6.71 2.73 -2.44
CA SER A 30 6.03 3.97 -2.84
C SER A 30 4.80 3.63 -3.67
N SER A 31 3.85 4.56 -3.76
CA SER A 31 2.63 4.36 -4.55
C SER A 31 2.88 4.18 -6.05
N SER A 32 4.07 4.57 -6.55
CA SER A 32 4.49 4.33 -7.93
C SER A 32 4.72 2.85 -8.28
N LEU A 33 4.79 1.97 -7.28
CA LEU A 33 4.97 0.52 -7.51
C LEU A 33 3.67 -0.17 -7.94
N PHE A 34 2.52 0.37 -7.54
CA PHE A 34 1.21 -0.28 -7.74
C PHE A 34 0.61 0.03 -9.12
N GLU A 35 0.10 -1.01 -9.77
CA GLU A 35 -0.71 -0.91 -11.00
C GLU A 35 -2.18 -0.70 -10.67
N ASP A 36 -2.64 -1.28 -9.56
CA ASP A 36 -4.02 -1.17 -9.12
C ASP A 36 -4.28 0.22 -8.52
N GLY A 37 -5.14 1.00 -9.18
CA GLY A 37 -5.46 2.37 -8.79
C GLY A 37 -6.15 2.47 -7.43
N ASP A 38 -6.94 1.47 -7.05
CA ASP A 38 -7.63 1.45 -5.76
C ASP A 38 -6.65 1.12 -4.64
N LEU A 39 -5.75 0.14 -4.85
CA LEU A 39 -4.67 -0.15 -3.90
C LEU A 39 -3.74 1.05 -3.72
N LYS A 40 -3.44 1.74 -4.82
CA LYS A 40 -2.65 2.97 -4.79
C LYS A 40 -3.31 4.04 -3.94
N ALA A 41 -4.60 4.30 -4.16
CA ALA A 41 -5.36 5.30 -3.41
C ALA A 41 -5.42 4.96 -1.91
N VAL A 42 -5.67 3.69 -1.56
CA VAL A 42 -5.65 3.23 -0.17
C VAL A 42 -4.27 3.45 0.46
N PHE A 43 -3.20 3.09 -0.25
CA PHE A 43 -1.85 3.25 0.26
C PHE A 43 -1.46 4.73 0.44
N ASP A 44 -1.76 5.60 -0.53
CA ASP A 44 -1.50 7.04 -0.42
C ASP A 44 -2.25 7.65 0.78
N ALA A 45 -3.53 7.28 0.97
CA ALA A 45 -4.32 7.73 2.10
C ALA A 45 -3.76 7.22 3.44
N PHE A 46 -3.31 5.96 3.48
CA PHE A 46 -2.68 5.38 4.66
C PHE A 46 -1.37 6.08 5.02
N GLN A 47 -0.52 6.38 4.04
CA GLN A 47 0.72 7.12 4.26
C GLN A 47 0.47 8.52 4.83
N TRP A 48 -0.53 9.23 4.30
CA TRP A 48 -0.95 10.52 4.82
C TRP A 48 -1.48 10.38 6.25
N TYR A 49 -2.34 9.39 6.52
CA TYR A 49 -2.89 9.14 7.84
C TYR A 49 -1.78 8.89 8.87
N CYS A 50 -0.83 8.00 8.55
CA CYS A 50 0.33 7.71 9.39
C CYS A 50 1.13 8.99 9.68
N SER A 51 1.40 9.80 8.65
CA SER A 51 2.23 11.00 8.80
C SER A 51 1.58 12.07 9.70
N ASN A 52 0.25 12.20 9.66
CA ASN A 52 -0.48 13.19 10.46
C ASN A 52 -0.84 12.71 11.87
N HIS A 53 -0.87 11.40 12.10
CA HIS A 53 -1.23 10.79 13.38
C HIS A 53 -0.03 10.19 14.14
N ASN A 54 1.19 10.33 13.60
CA ASN A 54 2.46 9.90 14.22
C ASN A 54 2.82 10.65 15.52
N GLY A 55 1.98 11.60 15.98
CA GLY A 55 2.16 12.32 17.25
C GLY A 55 1.72 11.55 18.50
N GLU A 56 0.90 10.50 18.35
CA GLU A 56 0.35 9.73 19.47
C GLU A 56 0.98 8.33 19.55
N GLY A 57 2.18 8.24 20.12
CA GLY A 57 2.62 7.06 20.87
C GLY A 57 2.23 5.67 20.34
N GLY A 58 2.56 5.35 19.08
CA GLY A 58 3.00 4.01 18.70
C GLY A 58 1.96 2.97 18.24
N LYS A 59 0.67 3.30 18.09
CA LYS A 59 -0.28 2.39 17.41
C LYS A 59 -1.24 3.17 16.53
N ILE A 60 -0.99 3.10 15.24
CA ILE A 60 -1.95 3.51 14.22
C ILE A 60 -3.13 2.55 14.30
N ASP A 61 -4.27 3.07 14.72
CA ASP A 61 -5.50 2.32 14.91
C ASP A 61 -6.20 2.15 13.55
N LEU A 62 -6.22 0.93 13.03
CA LEU A 62 -6.80 0.61 11.72
C LEU A 62 -8.32 0.88 11.66
N PRO A 63 -9.11 0.56 12.71
CA PRO A 63 -10.46 1.08 12.87
C PRO A 63 -10.59 2.60 12.69
N LEU A 64 -9.69 3.40 13.29
CA LEU A 64 -9.71 4.86 13.13
C LEU A 64 -9.33 5.29 11.71
N PHE A 65 -8.36 4.62 11.08
CA PHE A 65 -8.04 4.84 9.67
C PHE A 65 -9.24 4.55 8.76
N THR A 66 -9.96 3.46 9.02
CA THR A 66 -11.16 3.07 8.25
C THR A 66 -12.29 4.08 8.45
N ALA A 67 -12.50 4.53 9.70
CA ALA A 67 -13.46 5.59 10.02
C ALA A 67 -13.09 6.91 9.31
N TYR A 68 -11.84 7.33 9.38
CA TYR A 68 -11.32 8.51 8.69
C TYR A 68 -11.60 8.46 7.18
N LEU A 69 -11.32 7.33 6.55
CA LEU A 69 -11.60 7.11 5.13
C LEU A 69 -13.09 7.27 4.79
N THR A 70 -13.98 6.81 5.68
CA THR A 70 -15.44 6.90 5.48
C THR A 70 -16.01 8.29 5.80
N GLU A 71 -15.47 9.01 6.79
CA GLU A 71 -15.98 10.30 7.26
C GLU A 71 -15.51 11.48 6.40
N GLU A 72 -14.24 11.48 5.96
CA GLU A 72 -13.70 12.58 5.13
C GLU A 72 -14.07 12.49 3.63
N ARG A 73 -15.05 11.66 3.27
CA ARG A 73 -15.63 11.56 1.89
C ARG A 73 -14.64 11.17 0.78
N HIS A 74 -13.53 10.51 1.09
CA HIS A 74 -12.55 10.09 0.07
C HIS A 74 -12.75 8.66 -0.46
N VAL A 75 -13.80 7.95 -0.05
CA VAL A 75 -13.94 6.52 -0.29
C VAL A 75 -15.24 6.16 -0.98
N THR A 76 -15.11 5.49 -2.12
CA THR A 76 -16.23 4.77 -2.76
C THR A 76 -16.53 3.50 -1.94
N PRO A 77 -17.75 2.95 -1.98
CA PRO A 77 -18.07 1.68 -1.31
C PRO A 77 -17.10 0.53 -1.68
N ALA A 78 -16.51 0.58 -2.87
CA ALA A 78 -15.50 -0.36 -3.33
C ALA A 78 -14.18 -0.24 -2.53
N ILE A 79 -13.72 0.99 -2.26
CA ILE A 79 -12.51 1.23 -1.47
C ILE A 79 -12.73 0.84 0.00
N ALA A 80 -13.91 1.09 0.57
CA ALA A 80 -14.24 0.64 1.93
C ALA A 80 -14.16 -0.90 2.04
N THR A 81 -14.79 -1.60 1.10
CA THR A 81 -14.73 -3.07 1.02
C THR A 81 -13.30 -3.58 0.81
N LEU A 82 -12.47 -2.84 0.09
CA LEU A 82 -11.07 -3.18 -0.14
C LEU A 82 -10.24 -3.05 1.14
N VAL A 83 -10.45 -1.99 1.93
CA VAL A 83 -9.76 -1.77 3.21
C VAL A 83 -10.07 -2.87 4.21
N ASP A 84 -11.34 -3.30 4.32
CA ASP A 84 -11.73 -4.43 5.17
C ASP A 84 -10.95 -5.70 4.78
N LYS A 85 -10.92 -6.02 3.48
CA LYS A 85 -10.19 -7.18 2.96
C LYS A 85 -8.68 -7.09 3.19
N LEU A 86 -8.10 -5.90 3.08
CA LEU A 86 -6.66 -5.68 3.32
C LEU A 86 -6.32 -5.88 4.80
N THR A 87 -7.20 -5.41 5.70
CA THR A 87 -7.03 -5.55 7.14
C THR A 87 -7.08 -7.02 7.56
N ASP A 88 -8.02 -7.79 7.02
CA ASP A 88 -8.15 -9.23 7.27
C ASP A 88 -6.99 -10.06 6.69
N ALA A 89 -6.35 -9.58 5.62
CA ALA A 89 -5.35 -10.34 4.88
C ALA A 89 -3.91 -10.15 5.36
N GLY A 90 -3.64 -9.15 6.19
CA GLY A 90 -2.29 -8.86 6.68
C GLY A 90 -1.79 -9.89 7.70
N GLY A 91 -0.56 -9.68 8.18
CA GLY A 91 0.11 -10.55 9.16
C GLY A 91 1.40 -11.19 8.66
N GLU A 92 1.85 -10.84 7.46
CA GLU A 92 3.18 -11.19 6.98
C GLU A 92 4.27 -10.57 7.87
N ASP A 93 5.32 -11.33 8.13
CA ASP A 93 6.51 -10.80 8.79
C ASP A 93 7.28 -9.82 7.88
N MET A 94 8.18 -9.04 8.47
CA MET A 94 8.97 -8.05 7.75
C MET A 94 9.81 -8.65 6.60
N ALA A 95 10.38 -9.84 6.75
CA ALA A 95 11.21 -10.43 5.70
C ALA A 95 10.36 -10.81 4.48
N THR A 96 9.19 -11.39 4.71
CA THR A 96 8.19 -11.68 3.69
C THR A 96 7.75 -10.40 2.95
N LEU A 97 7.51 -9.30 3.69
CA LEU A 97 7.16 -8.02 3.08
C LEU A 97 8.29 -7.42 2.23
N VAL A 98 9.55 -7.55 2.66
CA VAL A 98 10.70 -7.10 1.88
C VAL A 98 10.83 -7.91 0.58
N GLU A 99 10.63 -9.23 0.63
CA GLU A 99 10.69 -10.06 -0.57
C GLU A 99 9.60 -9.66 -1.59
N MET A 100 8.37 -9.42 -1.11
CA MET A 100 7.28 -8.93 -1.97
C MET A 100 7.60 -7.55 -2.57
N LEU A 101 8.17 -6.65 -1.77
CA LEU A 101 8.61 -5.33 -2.22
C LEU A 101 9.65 -5.42 -3.34
N ASP A 102 10.66 -6.29 -3.21
CA ASP A 102 11.70 -6.45 -4.24
C ASP A 102 11.16 -7.06 -5.54
N ARG A 103 10.18 -7.96 -5.45
CA ARG A 103 9.46 -8.48 -6.63
C ARG A 103 8.71 -7.35 -7.35
N LEU A 104 8.00 -6.49 -6.63
CA LEU A 104 7.28 -5.36 -7.21
C LEU A 104 8.23 -4.32 -7.80
N LYS A 105 9.35 -4.01 -7.14
CA LYS A 105 10.39 -3.13 -7.67
C LYS A 105 10.97 -3.65 -8.99
N THR A 106 11.25 -4.95 -9.05
CA THR A 106 11.72 -5.59 -10.29
C THR A 106 10.70 -5.46 -11.42
N ARG A 107 9.41 -5.68 -11.12
CA ARG A 107 8.32 -5.50 -12.09
C ARG A 107 8.18 -4.04 -12.55
N ALA A 108 8.23 -3.08 -11.62
CA ALA A 108 8.17 -1.66 -11.94
C ALA A 108 9.35 -1.22 -12.82
N ALA A 109 10.58 -1.69 -12.53
CA ALA A 109 11.76 -1.42 -13.33
C ALA A 109 11.62 -1.99 -14.76
N ARG A 110 11.16 -3.25 -14.90
CA ARG A 110 10.90 -3.86 -16.22
C ARG A 110 9.87 -3.08 -17.03
N ARG A 111 8.79 -2.60 -16.39
CA ARG A 111 7.79 -1.75 -17.05
C ARG A 111 8.40 -0.45 -17.56
N LYS A 112 9.17 0.26 -16.73
CA LYS A 112 9.86 1.50 -17.13
C LYS A 112 10.77 1.27 -18.34
N LEU A 113 11.56 0.20 -18.33
CA LEU A 113 12.43 -0.16 -19.47
C LEU A 113 11.63 -0.43 -20.75
N ARG A 114 10.50 -1.13 -20.64
CA ARG A 114 9.60 -1.38 -21.78
C ARG A 114 9.01 -0.07 -22.33
N THR A 115 8.51 0.81 -21.46
CA THR A 115 7.96 2.12 -21.89
C THR A 115 9.01 2.98 -22.59
N ILE A 116 10.27 2.95 -22.13
CA ILE A 116 11.38 3.64 -22.80
C ILE A 116 11.62 3.02 -24.19
N SER A 117 11.67 1.68 -24.28
CA SER A 117 11.82 0.99 -25.56
C SER A 117 10.68 1.29 -26.54
N ASP A 118 9.44 1.32 -26.04
CA ASP A 118 8.25 1.61 -26.85
C ASP A 118 8.21 3.08 -27.29
N SER A 119 8.87 4.00 -26.57
CA SER A 119 8.96 5.43 -26.94
C SER A 119 10.09 5.75 -27.92
N ILE A 120 11.04 4.84 -28.12
CA ILE A 120 12.20 5.01 -29.03
C ILE A 120 11.89 4.49 -30.45
N ASN A 121 10.93 3.56 -30.57
CA ASN A 121 10.42 3.04 -31.86
C ASN A 121 9.27 3.87 -32.40
#